data_AF-A0A811SLE0-F1
#
_entry.id   AF-A0A811SLE0-F1
#
_cell.length_a   1.000
_cell.length_b   1.000
_cell.length_c   1.000
_cell.angle_alpha   90.00
_cell.angle_beta   90.00
_cell.angle_gamma   90.00
#
_symmetry.space_group_name_H-M   'P 1'
#
loop_
_entity.id
_entity.type
_entity.pdbx_description
1 polymer ?
#
loop_
_entity_poly.entity_id
_entity_poly.type
_entity_poly.pdbx_seq_one_letter_code
_entity_poly.pdbx_strand_id
1 'polypeptide(L)'
;MLSGLSSGVVLSLIAVLWTVVWQNLQLQQFFARHLSRHARRLAAMVDPYLSVTIAEYEGRRMKRSDAYEEVKAYLSDASARGVRHLRAEGAKDADKLVLSMSDGEEVEDEFQGAKVFWEAYSKPPPRSDGAAAFWGGGGAQEERRFYRLYFLERHRSLVLETYLPRVRQLGRAVMVKNRQRKLFTNISTSQWSHVAFEHPKTFATLAMDPVEKKRITDDLDMFKNGKDYYARVGKAWKRGYLLYGPAGQGSRP
;
A
#
# COMPACT_ATOMS: atom_id res chain seq x y z
N MET A 1 10.30 -56.95 -58.25
CA MET A 1 9.11 -57.15 -57.41
C MET A 1 8.93 -55.96 -56.47
N LEU A 2 8.47 -54.82 -56.99
CA LEU A 2 8.12 -53.66 -56.16
C LEU A 2 6.96 -52.94 -56.85
N SER A 3 5.74 -53.35 -56.53
CA SER A 3 4.53 -52.67 -56.95
C SER A 3 3.54 -52.65 -55.78
N GLY A 4 3.17 -51.44 -55.35
CA GLY A 4 1.88 -51.19 -54.71
C GLY A 4 1.88 -51.11 -53.19
N LEU A 5 2.65 -50.20 -52.59
CA LEU A 5 2.13 -49.58 -51.36
C LEU A 5 0.93 -48.73 -51.79
N SER A 6 -0.27 -49.18 -51.47
CA SER A 6 -1.50 -48.45 -51.78
C SER A 6 -1.44 -47.09 -51.08
N SER A 7 -1.74 -46.03 -51.83
CA SER A 7 -1.75 -44.65 -51.33
C SER A 7 -2.60 -44.49 -50.06
N GLY A 8 -3.64 -45.31 -49.91
CA GLY A 8 -4.47 -45.38 -48.71
C GLY A 8 -3.74 -45.85 -47.44
N VAL A 9 -2.76 -46.76 -47.55
CA VAL A 9 -1.95 -47.23 -46.40
C VAL A 9 -0.96 -46.14 -45.96
N VAL A 10 -0.41 -45.38 -46.90
CA VAL A 10 0.47 -44.25 -46.58
C VAL A 10 -0.30 -43.13 -45.89
N LEU A 11 -1.49 -42.78 -46.41
CA LEU A 11 -2.34 -41.75 -45.81
C LEU A 11 -2.85 -42.13 -44.42
N SER A 12 -3.19 -43.40 -44.19
CA SER A 12 -3.62 -43.88 -42.88
C SER A 12 -2.47 -43.91 -41.87
N LEU A 13 -1.25 -44.28 -42.27
CA LEU A 13 -0.07 -44.17 -41.41
C LEU A 13 0.26 -42.72 -41.06
N ILE A 14 0.15 -41.80 -42.01
CA ILE A 14 0.33 -40.36 -41.76
C ILE A 14 -0.75 -39.84 -40.82
N ALA A 15 -2.01 -40.24 -41.00
CA ALA A 15 -3.11 -39.84 -40.13
C ALA A 15 -2.94 -40.39 -38.70
N VAL A 16 -2.48 -41.63 -38.55
CA VAL A 16 -2.18 -42.23 -37.24
C VAL A 16 -0.97 -41.57 -36.58
N LEU A 17 0.09 -41.28 -37.34
CA LEU A 17 1.23 -40.50 -36.81
C LEU A 17 0.80 -39.08 -36.43
N TRP A 18 -0.06 -38.44 -37.23
CA TRP A 18 -0.59 -37.11 -36.96
C TRP A 18 -1.47 -37.10 -35.71
N THR A 19 -2.35 -38.09 -35.53
CA THR A 19 -3.20 -38.19 -34.34
C THR A 19 -2.41 -38.56 -33.10
N VAL A 20 -1.38 -39.41 -33.20
CA VAL A 20 -0.46 -39.71 -32.10
C VAL A 20 0.34 -38.47 -31.72
N VAL A 21 0.87 -37.70 -32.68
CA VAL A 21 1.56 -36.43 -32.43
C VAL A 21 0.61 -35.38 -31.83
N TRP A 22 -0.63 -35.32 -32.31
CA TRP A 22 -1.67 -34.41 -31.80
C TRP A 22 -2.14 -34.79 -30.39
N GLN A 23 -2.29 -36.09 -30.09
CA GLN A 23 -2.55 -36.56 -28.72
C GLN A 23 -1.34 -36.34 -27.80
N ASN A 24 -0.12 -36.42 -28.34
CA ASN A 24 1.10 -36.03 -27.62
C ASN A 24 1.27 -34.51 -27.43
N LEU A 25 0.35 -33.66 -27.93
CA LEU A 25 0.27 -32.26 -27.49
C LEU A 25 -0.08 -32.14 -25.99
N GLN A 26 -0.44 -33.21 -25.28
CA GLN A 26 -0.41 -33.20 -23.81
C GLN A 26 1.00 -33.05 -23.23
N LEU A 27 2.06 -33.43 -23.96
CA LEU A 27 3.44 -33.03 -23.62
C LEU A 27 3.64 -31.51 -23.72
N GLN A 28 2.80 -30.75 -24.42
CA GLN A 28 2.86 -29.29 -24.38
C GLN A 28 2.63 -28.76 -22.97
N GLN A 29 1.87 -29.43 -22.09
CA GLN A 29 1.77 -28.96 -20.71
C GLN A 29 3.08 -29.15 -19.94
N PHE A 30 3.83 -30.22 -20.25
CA PHE A 30 5.11 -30.53 -19.61
C PHE A 30 6.25 -29.68 -20.17
N PHE A 31 6.35 -29.58 -21.50
CA PHE A 31 7.27 -28.68 -22.20
C PHE A 31 6.90 -27.21 -21.94
N ALA A 32 5.64 -26.79 -21.90
CA ALA A 32 5.29 -25.40 -21.56
C ALA A 32 5.75 -25.04 -20.14
N ARG A 33 5.66 -25.97 -19.17
CA ARG A 33 6.20 -25.72 -17.82
C ARG A 33 7.73 -25.68 -17.77
N HIS A 34 8.45 -26.47 -18.57
CA HIS A 34 9.92 -26.46 -18.60
C HIS A 34 10.51 -25.35 -19.48
N LEU A 35 9.94 -25.16 -20.67
CA LEU A 35 10.22 -24.06 -21.58
C LEU A 35 9.88 -22.73 -20.91
N SER A 36 8.81 -22.63 -20.11
CA SER A 36 8.54 -21.40 -19.35
C SER A 36 9.58 -21.10 -18.27
N ARG A 37 10.30 -22.09 -17.71
CA ARG A 37 11.40 -21.79 -16.78
C ARG A 37 12.62 -21.24 -17.54
N HIS A 38 12.97 -21.84 -18.66
CA HIS A 38 14.09 -21.39 -19.48
C HIS A 38 13.79 -20.07 -20.20
N ALA A 39 12.56 -19.91 -20.71
CA ALA A 39 12.07 -18.66 -21.28
C ALA A 39 12.02 -17.55 -20.22
N ARG A 40 11.62 -17.82 -18.97
CA ARG A 40 11.72 -16.82 -17.88
C ARG A 40 13.17 -16.45 -17.57
N ARG A 41 14.10 -17.41 -17.58
CA ARG A 41 15.54 -17.13 -17.39
C ARG A 41 16.12 -16.31 -18.54
N LEU A 42 15.79 -16.64 -19.79
CA LEU A 42 16.21 -15.90 -20.97
C LEU A 42 15.57 -14.50 -21.00
N ALA A 43 14.28 -14.38 -20.63
CA ALA A 43 13.61 -13.11 -20.47
C ALA A 43 14.28 -12.24 -19.40
N ALA A 44 14.68 -12.81 -18.26
CA ALA A 44 15.42 -12.08 -17.22
C ALA A 44 16.82 -11.62 -17.66
N MET A 45 17.45 -12.28 -18.64
CA MET A 45 18.71 -11.81 -19.24
C MET A 45 18.51 -10.62 -20.17
N VAL A 46 17.33 -10.53 -20.82
CA VAL A 46 17.00 -9.46 -21.79
C VAL A 46 16.34 -8.27 -21.08
N ASP A 47 15.56 -8.52 -20.03
CA ASP A 47 14.91 -7.53 -19.18
C ASP A 47 15.22 -7.84 -17.69
N PRO A 48 16.32 -7.28 -17.14
CA PRO A 48 16.72 -7.51 -15.76
C PRO A 48 15.90 -6.70 -14.75
N TYR A 49 14.81 -6.05 -15.16
CA TYR A 49 13.98 -5.27 -14.25
C TYR A 49 12.96 -6.16 -13.53
N LEU A 50 12.95 -6.07 -12.21
CA LEU A 50 11.91 -6.61 -11.36
C LEU A 50 10.90 -5.51 -11.05
N SER A 51 9.63 -5.93 -10.89
CA SER A 51 8.57 -5.02 -10.46
C SER A 51 7.85 -5.53 -9.21
N VAL A 52 7.60 -4.63 -8.25
CA VAL A 52 6.78 -4.89 -7.06
C VAL A 52 5.52 -4.05 -7.15
N THR A 53 4.35 -4.67 -6.95
CA THR A 53 3.05 -3.98 -7.01
C THR A 53 2.42 -3.88 -5.62
N ILE A 54 1.99 -2.68 -5.27
CA ILE A 54 1.29 -2.37 -4.01
C ILE A 54 -0.13 -1.94 -4.38
N ALA A 55 -1.10 -2.75 -3.98
CA ALA A 55 -2.52 -2.50 -4.24
C ALA A 55 -3.13 -1.62 -3.16
N GLU A 56 -4.05 -0.73 -3.57
CA GLU A 56 -4.83 0.10 -2.64
C GLU A 56 -5.67 -0.73 -1.67
N TYR A 57 -6.24 -1.84 -2.12
CA TYR A 57 -7.11 -2.70 -1.31
C TYR A 57 -6.50 -4.10 -1.14
N GLU A 58 -6.53 -4.60 0.10
CA GLU A 58 -6.03 -5.94 0.44
C GLU A 58 -7.15 -6.99 0.30
N GLY A 59 -7.15 -7.73 -0.81
CA GLY A 59 -8.05 -8.87 -1.03
C GLY A 59 -9.54 -8.49 -1.18
N ARG A 60 -10.44 -9.35 -0.69
CA ARG A 60 -11.91 -9.14 -0.72
C ARG A 60 -12.40 -8.12 0.32
N ARG A 61 -11.52 -7.52 1.13
CA ARG A 61 -11.91 -6.57 2.16
C ARG A 61 -11.91 -5.16 1.58
N MET A 62 -12.94 -4.37 1.88
CA MET A 62 -13.01 -2.93 1.57
C MET A 62 -12.02 -2.07 2.40
N LYS A 63 -11.06 -2.69 3.10
CA LYS A 63 -10.06 -1.96 3.89
C LYS A 63 -8.90 -1.55 2.98
N ARG A 64 -8.60 -0.25 2.92
CA ARG A 64 -7.37 0.25 2.27
C ARG A 64 -6.13 -0.30 2.97
N SER A 65 -5.13 -0.66 2.18
CA SER A 65 -3.86 -1.19 2.64
C SER A 65 -3.06 -0.11 3.35
N ASP A 66 -2.62 -0.40 4.58
CA ASP A 66 -1.79 0.52 5.36
C ASP A 66 -0.45 0.81 4.63
N ALA A 67 0.08 -0.19 3.90
CA ALA A 67 1.29 -0.02 3.11
C ALA A 67 1.08 0.90 1.90
N TYR A 68 -0.12 0.88 1.30
CA TYR A 68 -0.44 1.75 0.17
C TYR A 68 -0.55 3.21 0.62
N GLU A 69 -1.25 3.49 1.72
CA GLU A 69 -1.38 4.86 2.24
C GLU A 69 -0.01 5.42 2.69
N GLU A 70 0.85 4.59 3.29
CA GLU A 70 2.22 4.98 3.63
C GLU A 70 3.04 5.33 2.38
N VAL A 71 3.01 4.49 1.35
CA VAL A 71 3.71 4.75 0.08
C VAL A 71 3.15 5.96 -0.64
N LYS A 72 1.82 6.13 -0.68
CA LYS A 72 1.15 7.32 -1.23
C LYS A 72 1.67 8.58 -0.55
N ALA A 73 1.74 8.60 0.78
CA ALA A 73 2.24 9.75 1.53
C ALA A 73 3.72 10.04 1.25
N TYR A 74 4.55 9.00 1.13
CA TYR A 74 5.96 9.17 0.73
C TYR A 74 6.07 9.78 -0.66
N LEU A 75 5.39 9.18 -1.65
CA LEU A 75 5.42 9.65 -3.04
C LEU A 75 4.84 11.05 -3.17
N SER A 76 3.77 11.38 -2.47
CA SER A 76 3.26 12.77 -2.43
C SER A 76 4.32 13.79 -2.00
N ASP A 77 5.15 13.47 -1.01
CA ASP A 77 6.23 14.34 -0.53
C ASP A 77 7.47 14.32 -1.45
N ALA A 78 7.80 13.16 -2.02
CA ALA A 78 8.91 13.00 -2.96
C ALA A 78 8.61 13.63 -4.33
N SER A 79 7.39 13.45 -4.83
CA SER A 79 6.93 13.95 -6.13
C SER A 79 6.88 15.47 -6.20
N ALA A 80 6.60 16.14 -5.06
CA ALA A 80 6.66 17.59 -4.94
C ALA A 80 8.04 18.18 -5.29
N ARG A 81 9.10 17.35 -5.31
CA ARG A 81 10.49 17.78 -5.58
C ARG A 81 10.99 17.46 -6.98
N GLY A 82 10.27 16.68 -7.79
CA GLY A 82 10.84 16.13 -9.04
C GLY A 82 9.89 15.74 -10.18
N VAL A 83 8.57 15.88 -10.06
CA VAL A 83 7.63 15.44 -11.11
C VAL A 83 7.15 16.60 -11.98
N ARG A 84 6.94 16.31 -13.27
CA ARG A 84 6.49 17.27 -14.29
C ARG A 84 4.99 17.52 -14.26
N HIS A 85 4.17 16.53 -13.90
CA HIS A 85 2.74 16.73 -13.62
C HIS A 85 2.41 16.20 -12.21
N LEU A 86 1.44 16.83 -11.57
CA LEU A 86 1.01 16.45 -10.22
C LEU A 86 -0.50 16.48 -10.23
N ARG A 87 -1.13 15.42 -9.72
CA ARG A 87 -2.56 15.39 -9.51
C ARG A 87 -2.86 16.01 -8.15
N ALA A 88 -3.62 17.10 -8.12
CA ALA A 88 -4.11 17.63 -6.86
C ALA A 88 -5.39 16.88 -6.45
N GLU A 89 -5.38 16.25 -5.27
CA GLU A 89 -6.58 15.74 -4.62
C GLU A 89 -6.96 16.68 -3.47
N GLY A 90 -8.25 16.97 -3.35
CA GLY A 90 -8.76 17.70 -2.19
C GLY A 90 -8.44 16.93 -0.91
N ALA A 91 -7.77 17.57 0.05
CA ALA A 91 -7.66 17.00 1.38
C ALA A 91 -9.04 16.99 2.06
N LYS A 92 -9.15 16.29 3.19
CA LYS A 92 -10.34 16.39 4.04
C LYS A 92 -10.51 17.79 4.66
N ASP A 93 -9.48 18.65 4.58
CA ASP A 93 -9.55 20.08 4.87
C ASP A 93 -9.81 20.85 3.56
N ALA A 94 -10.82 21.72 3.54
CA ALA A 94 -11.28 22.44 2.33
C ALA A 94 -10.16 23.27 1.66
N ASP A 95 -9.18 23.75 2.43
CA ASP A 95 -8.12 24.64 1.94
C ASP A 95 -6.77 23.95 1.68
N LYS A 96 -6.68 22.62 1.85
CA LYS A 96 -5.43 21.88 1.60
C LYS A 96 -5.57 20.98 0.39
N LEU A 97 -4.64 21.11 -0.53
CA LEU A 97 -4.49 20.21 -1.67
C LEU A 97 -3.37 19.22 -1.34
N VAL A 98 -3.67 17.92 -1.45
CA VAL A 98 -2.64 16.87 -1.42
C VAL A 98 -2.24 16.59 -2.85
N LEU A 99 -0.97 16.82 -3.16
CA LEU A 99 -0.41 16.47 -4.46
C LEU A 99 -0.15 14.95 -4.45
N SER A 100 -0.82 14.21 -5.32
CA SER A 100 -0.57 12.80 -5.61
C SER A 100 0.04 12.67 -7.02
N MET A 101 0.75 11.57 -7.22
CA MET A 101 1.26 11.19 -8.54
C MET A 101 0.06 10.90 -9.47
N SER A 102 0.08 11.42 -10.70
CA SER A 102 -0.98 11.13 -11.66
C SER A 102 -0.78 9.76 -12.32
N ASP A 103 -1.86 9.18 -12.85
CA ASP A 103 -1.81 7.85 -13.47
C ASP A 103 -0.93 7.89 -14.74
N GLY A 104 0.00 6.94 -14.85
CA GLY A 104 0.96 6.85 -15.96
C GLY A 104 2.22 7.70 -15.76
N GLU A 105 2.39 8.37 -14.63
CA GLU A 105 3.62 9.08 -14.32
C GLU A 105 4.64 8.20 -13.58
N GLU A 106 5.90 8.42 -13.92
CA GLU A 106 7.05 7.76 -13.31
C GLU A 106 7.85 8.74 -12.43
N VAL A 107 8.19 8.31 -11.23
CA VAL A 107 9.12 9.01 -10.32
C VAL A 107 10.39 8.20 -10.19
N GLU A 108 11.50 8.77 -10.66
CA GLU A 108 12.83 8.23 -10.39
C GLU A 108 13.27 8.59 -8.97
N ASP A 109 13.80 7.60 -8.27
CA ASP A 109 14.44 7.77 -6.97
C ASP A 109 15.77 6.99 -6.97
N GLU A 110 16.75 7.48 -6.22
CA GLU A 110 18.06 6.86 -6.11
C GLU A 110 18.38 6.55 -4.66
N PHE A 111 18.60 5.26 -4.39
CA PHE A 111 18.92 4.78 -3.05
C PHE A 111 20.21 3.97 -3.05
N GLN A 112 21.26 4.51 -2.43
CA GLN A 112 22.57 3.86 -2.30
C GLN A 112 23.13 3.37 -3.67
N GLY A 113 22.99 4.18 -4.72
CA GLY A 113 23.43 3.84 -6.09
C GLY A 113 22.49 2.88 -6.83
N ALA A 114 21.36 2.48 -6.24
CA ALA A 114 20.29 1.78 -6.92
C ALA A 114 19.24 2.78 -7.41
N LYS A 115 19.07 2.85 -8.74
CA LYS A 115 17.95 3.56 -9.37
C LYS A 115 16.69 2.73 -9.26
N VAL A 116 15.62 3.37 -8.81
CA VAL A 116 14.29 2.77 -8.70
C VAL A 116 13.26 3.72 -9.32
N PHE A 117 12.22 3.16 -9.92
CA PHE A 117 11.19 3.93 -10.61
C PHE A 117 9.82 3.57 -10.05
N TRP A 118 9.05 4.57 -9.63
CA TRP A 118 7.69 4.41 -9.16
C TRP A 118 6.71 4.82 -10.23
N GLU A 119 5.73 3.98 -10.52
CA GLU A 119 4.63 4.25 -11.45
C GLU A 119 3.29 4.13 -10.71
N ALA A 120 2.39 5.06 -10.96
CA ALA A 120 1.00 5.00 -10.50
C ALA A 120 0.14 4.55 -11.67
N TYR A 121 -0.72 3.57 -11.44
CA TYR A 121 -1.71 3.21 -12.46
C TYR A 121 -3.02 2.74 -11.83
N SER A 122 -4.10 2.97 -12.55
CA SER A 122 -5.45 2.58 -12.18
C SER A 122 -5.94 1.47 -13.11
N LYS A 123 -6.65 0.47 -12.58
CA LYS A 123 -7.36 -0.53 -13.39
C LYS A 123 -8.86 -0.38 -13.21
N PRO A 124 -9.64 -0.41 -14.31
CA PRO A 124 -11.08 -0.48 -14.18
C PRO A 124 -11.44 -1.76 -13.42
N PRO A 125 -12.46 -1.70 -12.55
CA PRO A 125 -12.89 -2.88 -11.83
C PRO A 125 -13.39 -3.94 -12.82
N PRO A 126 -13.29 -5.24 -12.48
CA PRO A 126 -13.88 -6.29 -13.31
C PRO A 126 -15.37 -6.00 -13.47
N ARG A 127 -15.84 -5.95 -14.72
CA ARG A 127 -17.24 -5.74 -15.06
C ARG A 127 -18.08 -6.77 -14.30
N SER A 128 -18.95 -6.28 -13.43
CA SER A 128 -19.97 -7.08 -12.78
C SER A 128 -21.16 -7.15 -13.73
N ASP A 129 -21.13 -8.13 -14.63
CA ASP A 129 -22.27 -8.41 -15.51
C ASP A 129 -23.36 -9.09 -14.66
N GLY A 130 -24.28 -8.30 -14.09
CA GLY A 130 -25.62 -8.77 -13.70
C GLY A 130 -26.03 -8.77 -12.22
N ALA A 131 -25.14 -8.61 -11.23
CA ALA A 131 -25.54 -8.79 -9.82
C ALA A 131 -25.76 -7.50 -9.01
N ALA A 132 -25.20 -6.35 -9.42
CA ALA A 132 -25.21 -5.12 -8.61
C ALA A 132 -26.53 -4.32 -8.69
N ALA A 133 -27.41 -4.61 -9.64
CA ALA A 133 -28.66 -3.85 -9.83
C ALA A 133 -29.78 -4.21 -8.83
N PHE A 134 -29.69 -5.35 -8.13
CA PHE A 134 -30.78 -5.85 -7.29
C PHE A 134 -30.78 -5.28 -5.85
N TRP A 135 -29.66 -4.71 -5.40
CA TRP A 135 -29.50 -4.22 -4.02
C TRP A 135 -29.07 -2.75 -3.97
N GLY A 136 -29.73 -1.86 -4.72
CA GLY A 136 -29.66 -0.40 -4.53
C GLY A 136 -28.26 0.22 -4.40
N GLY A 137 -27.24 -0.45 -4.92
CA GLY A 137 -25.84 -0.23 -4.57
C GLY A 137 -25.02 0.16 -5.79
N GLY A 138 -25.49 1.16 -6.52
CA GLY A 138 -24.72 1.84 -7.56
C GLY A 138 -23.62 2.72 -6.95
N GLY A 139 -22.85 2.19 -5.99
CA GLY A 139 -21.60 2.81 -5.59
C GLY A 139 -20.70 2.72 -6.81
N ALA A 140 -20.37 3.87 -7.42
CA ALA A 140 -19.42 3.98 -8.50
C ALA A 140 -18.26 3.03 -8.20
N GLN A 141 -18.12 1.99 -9.03
CA GLN A 141 -17.16 0.94 -8.82
C GLN A 141 -15.79 1.62 -9.02
N GLU A 142 -15.19 2.13 -7.94
CA GLU A 142 -14.00 2.98 -8.00
C GLU A 142 -12.87 2.21 -8.71
N GLU A 143 -12.17 2.92 -9.60
CA GLU A 143 -10.99 2.41 -10.26
C GLU A 143 -9.97 1.96 -9.21
N ARG A 144 -9.48 0.73 -9.34
CA ARG A 144 -8.52 0.19 -8.37
C ARG A 144 -7.15 0.78 -8.66
N ARG A 145 -6.59 1.50 -7.70
CA ARG A 145 -5.28 2.14 -7.85
C ARG A 145 -4.16 1.24 -7.35
N PHE A 146 -3.03 1.35 -8.02
CA PHE A 146 -1.83 0.58 -7.74
C PHE A 146 -0.59 1.47 -7.85
N TYR A 147 0.39 1.19 -7.00
CA TYR A 147 1.77 1.65 -7.20
C TYR A 147 2.62 0.48 -7.65
N ARG A 148 3.44 0.70 -8.68
CA ARG A 148 4.43 -0.24 -9.17
C ARG A 148 5.81 0.34 -8.98
N LEU A 149 6.70 -0.45 -8.40
CA LEU A 149 8.10 -0.11 -8.22
C LEU A 149 8.92 -0.98 -9.18
N TYR A 150 9.72 -0.37 -10.05
CA TYR A 150 10.66 -1.02 -10.95
C TYR A 150 12.10 -0.81 -10.48
N PHE A 151 12.90 -1.88 -10.50
CA PHE A 151 14.31 -1.83 -10.14
C PHE A 151 15.06 -3.00 -10.77
N LEU A 152 16.38 -2.88 -10.89
CA LEU A 152 17.22 -3.95 -11.43
C LEU A 152 17.32 -5.15 -10.48
N GLU A 153 17.25 -6.37 -10.99
CA GLU A 153 17.29 -7.62 -10.22
C GLU A 153 18.51 -7.72 -9.29
N ARG A 154 19.66 -7.17 -9.70
CA ARG A 154 20.88 -7.09 -8.88
C ARG A 154 20.67 -6.38 -7.53
N HIS A 155 19.71 -5.44 -7.48
CA HIS A 155 19.40 -4.62 -6.31
C HIS A 155 18.24 -5.18 -5.49
N ARG A 156 17.77 -6.40 -5.78
CA ARG A 156 16.60 -7.01 -5.16
C ARG A 156 16.64 -7.00 -3.62
N SER A 157 17.71 -7.50 -3.02
CA SER A 157 17.82 -7.57 -1.55
C SER A 157 17.84 -6.17 -0.95
N LEU A 158 18.61 -5.25 -1.54
CA LEU A 158 18.67 -3.86 -1.10
C LEU A 158 17.29 -3.19 -1.14
N VAL A 159 16.55 -3.39 -2.23
CA VAL A 159 15.23 -2.76 -2.41
C VAL A 159 14.19 -3.36 -1.48
N LEU A 160 14.11 -4.68 -1.38
CA LEU A 160 13.09 -5.36 -0.59
C LEU A 160 13.33 -5.25 0.92
N GLU A 161 14.58 -5.36 1.36
CA GLU A 161 14.93 -5.44 2.79
C GLU A 161 15.21 -4.07 3.41
N THR A 162 15.68 -3.10 2.62
CA THR A 162 16.10 -1.79 3.14
C THR A 162 15.25 -0.65 2.59
N TYR A 163 15.12 -0.53 1.26
CA TYR A 163 14.42 0.60 0.65
C TYR A 163 12.93 0.61 0.95
N LEU A 164 12.21 -0.49 0.70
CA LEU A 164 10.76 -0.55 0.93
C LEU A 164 10.38 -0.28 2.41
N PRO A 165 11.04 -0.88 3.42
CA PRO A 165 10.79 -0.52 4.82
C PRO A 165 11.08 0.96 5.13
N ARG A 166 12.15 1.53 4.54
CA ARG A 166 12.48 2.94 4.69
C ARG A 166 11.41 3.85 4.09
N VAL A 167 10.93 3.55 2.88
CA VAL A 167 9.83 4.27 2.23
C VAL A 167 8.58 4.26 3.11
N ARG A 168 8.21 3.10 3.65
CA ARG A 168 7.08 2.99 4.59
C ARG A 168 7.28 3.82 5.86
N GLN A 169 8.49 3.84 6.41
CA GLN A 169 8.83 4.65 7.58
C GLN A 169 8.71 6.15 7.30
N LEU A 170 9.25 6.61 6.16
CA LEU A 170 9.18 8.01 5.73
C LEU A 170 7.73 8.42 5.46
N GLY A 171 6.98 7.58 4.73
CA GLY A 171 5.55 7.76 4.50
C GLY A 171 4.75 7.90 5.79
N ARG A 172 4.98 7.00 6.76
CA ARG A 172 4.37 7.09 8.09
C ARG A 172 4.74 8.38 8.82
N ALA A 173 5.98 8.85 8.70
CA ALA A 173 6.40 10.12 9.30
C ALA A 173 5.66 11.31 8.66
N VAL A 174 5.50 11.32 7.33
CA VAL A 174 4.71 12.33 6.60
C VAL A 174 3.24 12.29 7.03
N MET A 175 2.64 11.09 7.14
CA MET A 175 1.27 10.94 7.63
C MET A 175 1.09 11.47 9.05
N VAL A 176 2.04 11.20 9.95
CA VAL A 176 2.01 11.70 11.34
C VAL A 176 2.16 13.23 11.37
N LYS A 177 3.06 13.79 10.56
CA LYS A 177 3.25 15.25 10.43
C LYS A 177 1.98 15.94 9.93
N ASN A 178 1.32 15.34 8.94
CA ASN A 178 0.10 15.88 8.32
C ASN A 178 -1.18 15.49 9.07
N ARG A 179 -1.07 14.69 10.15
CA ARG A 179 -2.23 14.24 10.91
C ARG A 179 -2.83 15.39 11.70
N GLN A 180 -3.95 15.90 11.20
CA GLN A 180 -4.78 16.84 11.94
C GLN A 180 -5.29 16.18 13.23
N ARG A 181 -5.10 16.86 14.36
CA ARG A 181 -5.71 16.45 15.63
C ARG A 181 -7.20 16.75 15.56
N LYS A 182 -8.03 15.85 16.10
CA LYS A 182 -9.48 15.94 16.07
C LYS A 182 -10.02 15.95 17.49
N LEU A 183 -10.91 16.88 17.80
CA LEU A 183 -11.69 16.87 19.03
C LEU A 183 -12.98 16.10 18.77
N PHE A 184 -13.23 15.04 19.53
CA PHE A 184 -14.47 14.30 19.45
C PHE A 184 -15.43 14.82 20.52
N THR A 185 -16.64 15.17 20.12
CA THR A 185 -17.70 15.63 21.01
C THR A 185 -18.88 14.67 20.89
N ASN A 186 -19.53 14.40 22.03
CA ASN A 186 -20.72 13.58 22.07
C ASN A 186 -21.94 14.52 22.10
N ILE A 187 -22.33 15.02 20.93
CA ILE A 187 -23.45 15.97 20.77
C ILE A 187 -24.78 15.21 20.58
N SER A 188 -24.75 14.01 20.02
CA SER A 188 -25.94 13.17 19.83
C SER A 188 -25.82 11.89 20.66
N THR A 189 -26.95 11.42 21.20
CA THR A 189 -27.03 10.31 22.17
C THR A 189 -26.49 8.96 21.69
N SER A 190 -26.08 8.83 20.42
CA SER A 190 -25.63 7.58 19.84
C SER A 190 -24.34 7.66 18.99
N GLN A 191 -23.80 8.85 18.69
CA GLN A 191 -22.65 8.97 17.79
C GLN A 191 -21.67 10.07 18.21
N TRP A 192 -20.38 9.71 18.26
CA TRP A 192 -19.29 10.66 18.41
C TRP A 192 -19.14 11.49 17.14
N SER A 193 -19.30 12.81 17.22
CA SER A 193 -18.94 13.75 16.15
C SER A 193 -17.53 14.28 16.39
N HIS A 194 -16.91 14.88 15.36
CA HIS A 194 -15.58 15.45 15.50
C HIS A 194 -15.45 16.80 14.83
N VAL A 195 -14.59 17.65 15.38
CA VAL A 195 -14.18 18.95 14.84
C VAL A 195 -12.65 18.97 14.74
N ALA A 196 -12.13 19.67 13.73
CA ALA A 196 -10.70 19.93 13.59
C ALA A 196 -10.16 20.66 14.82
N PHE A 197 -9.03 20.20 15.37
CA PHE A 197 -8.36 20.88 16.47
C PHE A 197 -7.27 21.79 15.93
N GLU A 198 -7.62 23.06 15.71
CA GLU A 198 -6.79 24.03 14.99
C GLU A 198 -5.64 24.60 15.85
N HIS A 199 -5.79 24.63 17.17
CA HIS A 199 -4.83 25.24 18.09
C HIS A 199 -4.19 24.20 19.03
N PRO A 200 -3.40 23.25 18.51
CA PRO A 200 -2.79 22.22 19.33
C PRO A 200 -1.72 22.81 20.26
N LYS A 201 -2.05 22.96 21.54
CA LYS A 201 -1.03 23.24 22.56
C LYS A 201 -0.14 22.02 22.80
N THR A 202 1.10 22.30 23.16
CA THR A 202 2.10 21.31 23.58
C THR A 202 2.43 21.52 25.06
N PHE A 203 3.04 20.52 25.71
CA PHE A 203 3.56 20.68 27.07
C PHE A 203 4.57 21.84 27.18
N ALA A 204 5.31 22.15 26.11
CA ALA A 204 6.22 23.29 26.07
C ALA A 204 5.47 24.62 26.24
N THR A 205 4.36 24.81 25.51
CA THR A 205 3.52 26.02 25.55
C THR A 205 2.56 26.07 26.73
N LEU A 206 2.41 24.98 27.48
CA LEU A 206 1.52 24.90 28.63
C LEU A 206 2.13 25.62 29.83
N ALA A 207 1.46 26.64 30.35
CA ALA A 207 1.83 27.29 31.61
C ALA A 207 1.50 26.35 32.78
N MET A 208 2.52 25.72 33.34
CA MET A 208 2.47 24.81 34.48
C MET A 208 3.84 24.80 35.16
N ASP A 209 3.88 24.48 36.45
CA ASP A 209 5.13 24.28 37.18
C ASP A 209 6.07 23.29 36.42
N PRO A 210 7.35 23.63 36.19
CA PRO A 210 8.27 22.79 35.42
C PRO A 210 8.49 21.40 36.02
N VAL A 211 8.46 21.26 37.35
CA VAL A 211 8.67 19.99 38.04
C VAL A 211 7.46 19.09 37.83
N GLU A 212 6.25 19.62 38.02
CA GLU A 212 5.00 18.89 37.77
C GLU A 212 4.85 18.51 36.29
N LYS A 213 5.16 19.44 35.38
CA LYS A 213 5.15 19.19 33.94
C LYS A 213 6.09 18.03 33.56
N LYS A 214 7.30 18.02 34.10
CA LYS A 214 8.28 16.96 33.85
C LYS A 214 7.78 15.62 34.40
N ARG A 215 7.27 15.61 35.63
CA ARG A 215 6.69 14.42 36.27
C ARG A 215 5.57 13.78 35.44
N ILE A 216 4.63 14.59 34.93
CA ILE A 216 3.54 14.10 34.08
C ILE A 216 4.07 13.57 32.75
N THR A 217 5.03 14.26 32.14
CA THR A 217 5.62 13.85 30.85
C THR A 217 6.36 12.52 30.99
N ASP A 218 7.16 12.36 32.04
CA ASP A 218 7.91 11.14 32.33
C ASP A 218 6.96 9.95 32.62
N ASP A 219 5.88 10.14 33.38
CA ASP A 219 4.86 9.09 33.63
C ASP A 219 4.14 8.68 32.32
N LEU A 220 3.82 9.64 31.46
CA LEU A 220 3.18 9.38 30.16
C LEU A 220 4.10 8.57 29.24
N ASP A 221 5.39 8.91 29.17
CA ASP A 221 6.38 8.17 28.38
C ASP A 221 6.59 6.75 28.93
N MET A 222 6.67 6.60 30.25
CA MET A 222 6.71 5.29 30.90
C MET A 222 5.46 4.46 30.58
N PHE A 223 4.26 5.05 30.70
CA PHE A 223 2.99 4.38 30.42
C PHE A 223 2.86 3.95 28.95
N LYS A 224 3.29 4.82 28.02
CA LYS A 224 3.31 4.54 26.58
C LYS A 224 4.21 3.36 26.24
N ASN A 225 5.39 3.29 26.85
CA ASN A 225 6.36 2.22 26.62
C ASN A 225 6.06 0.94 27.44
N GLY A 226 5.19 1.03 28.45
CA GLY A 226 4.87 -0.06 29.37
C GLY A 226 3.89 -1.11 28.84
N LYS A 227 3.45 -1.08 27.58
CA LYS A 227 2.42 -1.98 27.04
C LYS A 227 2.65 -3.46 27.36
N ASP A 228 3.87 -3.94 27.12
CA ASP A 228 4.23 -5.35 27.31
C ASP A 228 4.25 -5.76 28.79
N TYR A 229 4.59 -4.81 29.67
CA TYR A 229 4.52 -5.01 31.11
C TYR A 229 3.07 -5.21 31.59
N TYR A 230 2.14 -4.36 31.14
CA TYR A 230 0.71 -4.50 31.47
C TYR A 230 0.13 -5.83 30.95
N ALA A 231 0.51 -6.23 29.73
CA ALA A 231 0.13 -7.52 29.17
C ALA A 231 0.65 -8.70 30.00
N ARG A 232 1.92 -8.65 30.42
CA ARG A 232 2.54 -9.71 31.23
C ARG A 232 1.91 -9.87 32.61
N VAL A 233 1.56 -8.76 33.25
CA VAL A 233 0.96 -8.74 34.60
C VAL A 233 -0.57 -8.95 34.54
N GLY A 234 -1.16 -9.06 33.34
CA GLY A 234 -2.59 -9.29 33.15
C GLY A 234 -3.46 -8.09 33.56
N LYS A 235 -2.90 -6.88 33.65
CA LYS A 235 -3.62 -5.67 34.04
C LYS A 235 -4.09 -4.90 32.80
N ALA A 236 -5.26 -4.27 32.90
CA ALA A 236 -5.76 -3.41 31.84
C ALA A 236 -4.78 -2.25 31.58
N TRP A 237 -4.41 -2.04 30.31
CA TRP A 237 -3.51 -0.96 29.89
C TRP A 237 -4.29 0.37 29.80
N LYS A 238 -4.58 0.96 30.96
CA LYS A 238 -5.32 2.22 31.13
C LYS A 238 -4.66 3.08 32.22
N ARG A 239 -4.69 4.41 32.06
CA ARG A 239 -4.18 5.40 33.02
C ARG A 239 -5.14 6.58 33.10
N GLY A 240 -5.44 7.05 34.31
CA GLY A 240 -6.27 8.23 34.55
C GLY A 240 -5.47 9.30 35.29
N TYR A 241 -5.71 10.56 34.96
CA TYR A 241 -5.08 11.72 35.59
C TYR A 241 -6.16 12.65 36.13
N LEU A 242 -5.96 13.17 37.35
CA LEU A 242 -6.81 14.20 37.94
C LEU A 242 -6.00 15.49 38.04
N LEU A 243 -6.37 16.47 37.24
CA LEU A 243 -5.79 17.81 37.27
C LEU A 243 -6.78 18.73 37.98
N TYR A 244 -6.37 19.34 39.09
CA TYR A 244 -7.18 20.28 39.86
C TYR A 244 -6.39 21.55 40.15
N GLY A 245 -7.09 22.67 40.23
CA GLY A 245 -6.49 23.98 40.49
C GLY A 245 -7.54 25.08 40.43
N PRO A 246 -7.21 26.30 40.90
CA PRO A 246 -8.08 27.48 40.80
C PRO A 246 -8.50 27.75 39.34
N ALA A 247 -9.70 28.30 39.15
CA ALA A 247 -10.17 28.68 37.83
C ALA A 247 -9.16 29.62 37.13
N GLY A 248 -8.76 29.28 35.91
CA GLY A 248 -7.78 30.05 35.12
C GLY A 248 -6.35 29.50 35.11
N GLN A 249 -5.98 28.55 35.98
CA GLN A 249 -4.63 27.93 35.99
C GLN A 249 -4.45 26.77 34.99
N GLY A 250 -5.01 26.90 33.79
CA GLY A 250 -4.66 25.99 32.68
C GLY A 250 -5.15 24.55 32.83
N SER A 251 -6.21 24.29 33.61
CA SER A 251 -6.86 22.97 33.68
C SER A 251 -7.56 22.57 32.38
N ARG A 252 -7.87 23.55 31.50
CA ARG A 252 -8.25 23.33 30.09
C ARG A 252 -7.47 24.30 29.18
N PRO A 253 -6.23 23.97 28.83
CA PRO A 253 -5.39 24.77 27.95
C PRO A 253 -5.54 24.35 26.49
#